data_AF-A0A8C6Y1A4-F1
#
_entry.id   AF-A0A8C6Y1A4-F1
#
_cell.length_a   1.000
_cell.length_b   1.000
_cell.length_c   1.000
_cell.angle_alpha   90.00
_cell.angle_beta   90.00
_cell.angle_gamma   90.00
#
_symmetry.space_group_name_H-M   'P 1'
#
loop_
_entity.id
_entity.type
_entity.pdbx_description
1 polymer ?
#
loop_
_entity_poly.entity_id
_entity_poly.type
_entity_poly.pdbx_seq_one_letter_code
_entity_poly.pdbx_strand_id
1 'polypeptide(L)'
;MTSIARQEVLGLYRRIFRIAKTWQSASGQMKETEKEKQYIISEAKTLFRKNRTIHLPPMGLALPQARVFRHQEKLRKISKPVYLKSHDEIS
;
A
#
# COMPACT_ATOMS: atom_id res chain seq x y z
N MET A 1 0.08 6.66 4.72
CA MET A 1 -1.31 6.19 4.58
C MET A 1 -2.22 7.33 4.97
N THR A 2 -3.16 7.74 4.12
CA THR A 2 -4.22 8.64 4.57
C THR A 2 -5.02 7.92 5.65
N SER A 3 -5.14 8.51 6.83
CA SER A 3 -5.84 7.91 7.98
C SER A 3 -7.29 7.56 7.64
N ILE A 4 -7.91 8.39 6.80
CA ILE A 4 -9.28 8.28 6.29
C ILE A 4 -9.47 6.99 5.48
N ALA A 5 -8.62 6.72 4.47
CA ALA A 5 -8.75 5.51 3.64
C ALA A 5 -8.57 4.22 4.47
N ARG A 6 -7.66 4.22 5.45
CA ARG A 6 -7.48 3.07 6.35
C ARG A 6 -8.72 2.84 7.22
N GLN A 7 -9.36 3.89 7.71
CA GLN A 7 -10.57 3.79 8.52
C GLN A 7 -11.75 3.24 7.72
N GLU A 8 -11.93 3.71 6.48
CA GLU A 8 -12.97 3.23 5.57
C GLU A 8 -12.78 1.76 5.22
N VAL A 9 -11.56 1.38 4.81
CA VAL A 9 -11.22 -0.02 4.50
C VAL A 9 -11.52 -0.91 5.72
N LEU A 10 -11.01 -0.55 6.90
CA LEU A 10 -11.28 -1.33 8.12
C LEU A 10 -12.76 -1.34 8.50
N GLY A 11 -13.50 -0.25 8.24
CA GLY A 11 -14.95 -0.15 8.43
C GLY A 11 -15.71 -1.15 7.57
N LEU A 12 -15.38 -1.24 6.29
CA LEU A 12 -15.95 -2.20 5.34
C LEU A 12 -15.72 -3.65 5.81
N TYR A 13 -14.48 -4.02 6.14
CA TYR A 13 -14.17 -5.38 6.61
C TYR A 13 -14.90 -5.73 7.91
N ARG A 14 -15.03 -4.78 8.86
CA ARG A 14 -15.82 -5.01 10.08
C ARG A 14 -17.30 -5.22 9.76
N ARG A 15 -17.85 -4.49 8.79
CA ARG A 15 -19.25 -4.68 8.35
C ARG A 15 -19.46 -6.09 7.78
N ILE A 16 -18.54 -6.56 6.93
CA ILE A 16 -18.58 -7.91 6.37
C ILE A 16 -18.58 -8.97 7.48
N PHE A 17 -17.71 -8.85 8.48
CA PHE A 17 -17.68 -9.82 9.58
C PHE A 17 -18.95 -9.79 10.45
N ARG A 18 -19.58 -8.64 10.63
CA ARG A 18 -20.88 -8.55 11.32
C ARG A 18 -21.98 -9.27 10.53
N ILE A 19 -22.04 -9.06 9.22
CA ILE A 19 -23.00 -9.73 8.34
C ILE A 19 -22.79 -11.24 8.36
N ALA A 20 -21.54 -11.70 8.27
CA ALA A 20 -21.20 -13.12 8.37
C ALA A 20 -21.68 -13.74 9.69
N LYS A 21 -21.62 -13.00 10.80
CA LYS A 21 -22.07 -13.47 12.12
C LYS A 21 -23.59 -13.72 12.16
N THR A 22 -24.38 -12.86 11.54
CA THR A 22 -25.85 -12.97 11.45
C THR A 22 -26.32 -13.72 10.22
N TRP A 23 -25.41 -14.23 9.39
CA TRP A 23 -25.74 -14.91 8.14
C TRP A 23 -26.51 -16.21 8.39
N GLN A 24 -27.51 -16.46 7.56
CA GLN A 24 -28.27 -17.70 7.49
C GLN A 24 -28.48 -18.05 6.02
N SER A 25 -28.26 -19.31 5.65
CA SER A 25 -28.45 -19.74 4.26
C SER A 25 -29.93 -19.75 3.91
N ALA A 26 -30.25 -19.43 2.65
CA ALA A 26 -31.62 -19.39 2.15
C ALA A 26 -32.32 -20.77 2.21
N SER A 27 -31.55 -21.85 2.19
CA SER A 27 -32.04 -23.22 2.35
C SER A 27 -32.43 -23.57 3.79
N GLY A 28 -32.11 -22.72 4.78
CA GLY A 28 -32.31 -23.00 6.20
C GLY A 28 -31.42 -24.14 6.73
N GLN A 29 -30.56 -24.72 5.89
CA GLN A 29 -29.73 -25.86 6.25
C GLN A 29 -28.50 -25.39 7.03
N MET A 30 -28.30 -25.93 8.24
CA MET A 30 -27.20 -25.50 9.11
C MET A 30 -25.81 -25.78 8.53
N LYS A 31 -25.66 -26.88 7.79
CA LYS A 31 -24.39 -27.26 7.14
C LYS A 31 -23.99 -26.26 6.04
N GLU A 32 -24.96 -25.80 5.24
CA GLU A 32 -24.73 -24.80 4.20
C GLU A 32 -24.46 -23.43 4.80
N THR A 33 -25.23 -23.06 5.84
CA THR A 33 -25.01 -21.81 6.60
C THR A 33 -23.58 -21.72 7.15
N GLU A 34 -23.05 -22.80 7.72
CA GLU A 34 -21.67 -22.81 8.24
C GLU A 34 -20.64 -22.74 7.11
N LYS A 35 -20.84 -23.48 6.02
CA LYS A 35 -19.95 -23.46 4.84
C LYS A 35 -19.89 -22.07 4.20
N GLU A 36 -21.02 -21.41 4.03
CA GLU A 36 -21.12 -20.05 3.50
C GLU A 36 -20.47 -19.02 4.43
N LYS A 37 -20.69 -19.15 5.76
CA LYS A 37 -20.00 -18.30 6.75
C LYS A 37 -18.48 -18.42 6.66
N GLN A 38 -17.98 -19.66 6.63
CA GLN A 38 -16.56 -19.96 6.47
C GLN A 38 -16.01 -19.35 5.17
N TYR A 39 -16.77 -19.48 4.08
CA TYR A 39 -16.44 -18.90 2.79
C TYR A 39 -16.33 -17.37 2.87
N ILE A 40 -17.36 -16.68 3.38
CA ILE A 40 -17.34 -15.21 3.53
C ILE A 40 -16.13 -14.74 4.35
N ILE A 41 -15.82 -15.42 5.46
CA ILE A 41 -14.71 -15.06 6.35
C ILE A 41 -13.36 -15.26 5.66
N SER A 42 -13.17 -16.39 4.98
CA SER A 42 -11.92 -16.74 4.30
C SER A 42 -11.65 -15.84 3.09
N GLU A 43 -12.67 -15.58 2.28
CA GLU A 43 -12.59 -14.71 1.11
C GLU A 43 -12.29 -13.26 1.56
N ALA A 44 -13.01 -12.74 2.56
CA ALA A 44 -12.75 -11.41 3.10
C ALA A 44 -11.30 -11.26 3.62
N LYS A 45 -10.79 -12.25 4.36
CA LYS A 45 -9.38 -12.27 4.81
C LYS A 45 -8.40 -12.28 3.64
N THR A 46 -8.69 -13.06 2.61
CA THR A 46 -7.86 -13.16 1.41
C THR A 46 -7.81 -11.85 0.65
N LEU A 47 -8.96 -11.22 0.42
CA LEU A 47 -9.06 -9.91 -0.24
C LEU A 47 -8.32 -8.83 0.55
N PHE A 48 -8.45 -8.80 1.88
CA PHE A 48 -7.72 -7.82 2.72
C PHE A 48 -6.20 -7.96 2.57
N ARG A 49 -5.70 -9.20 2.53
CA ARG A 49 -4.27 -9.48 2.34
C ARG A 49 -3.80 -9.09 0.94
N LYS A 50 -4.57 -9.41 -0.10
CA LYS A 50 -4.27 -9.01 -1.49
C LYS A 50 -4.19 -7.49 -1.65
N ASN A 51 -5.11 -6.76 -1.04
CA ASN A 51 -5.15 -5.30 -1.13
C ASN A 51 -4.07 -4.59 -0.29
N ARG A 52 -3.34 -5.31 0.58
CA ARG A 52 -2.26 -4.74 1.39
C ARG A 52 -1.12 -4.15 0.53
N THR A 53 -0.84 -4.73 -0.63
CA THR A 53 0.26 -4.33 -1.51
C THR A 53 -0.12 -3.23 -2.50
N ILE A 54 -1.42 -2.98 -2.72
CA ILE A 54 -1.91 -1.97 -3.68
C ILE A 54 -1.53 -0.55 -3.25
N HIS A 55 -1.34 -0.31 -1.96
CA HIS A 55 -0.90 0.98 -1.43
C HIS A 55 0.61 1.13 -1.30
N LEU A 56 1.41 0.16 -1.78
CA LEU A 56 2.84 0.36 -1.87
C LEU A 56 3.06 1.33 -3.05
N PRO A 57 3.57 2.55 -2.81
CA PRO A 57 3.97 3.40 -3.91
C PRO A 57 4.99 2.60 -4.75
N PRO A 58 4.93 2.62 -6.09
CA PRO A 58 6.00 2.07 -6.91
C PRO A 58 7.39 2.66 -6.54
N MET A 59 7.42 3.77 -5.79
CA MET A 59 8.61 4.35 -5.15
C MET A 59 9.14 3.61 -3.89
N GLY A 60 8.76 2.36 -3.65
CA GLY A 60 9.40 1.50 -2.64
C GLY A 60 10.49 0.57 -3.17
N LEU A 61 10.56 0.42 -4.51
CA LEU A 61 11.61 -0.34 -5.22
C LEU A 61 12.71 0.56 -5.79
N ALA A 62 12.70 1.86 -5.47
CA ALA A 62 13.87 2.70 -5.68
C ALA A 62 14.95 2.20 -4.71
N LEU A 63 15.93 1.51 -5.29
CA LEU A 63 17.05 0.89 -4.62
C LEU A 63 17.69 1.81 -3.55
N PRO A 64 18.44 1.26 -2.57
CA PRO A 64 19.33 2.01 -1.68
C PRO A 64 20.48 2.78 -2.40
N GLN A 65 20.32 3.13 -3.67
CA GLN A 65 21.25 3.86 -4.52
C GLN A 65 21.66 5.22 -3.93
N ALA A 66 20.79 5.85 -3.13
CA ALA A 66 21.14 7.09 -2.42
C ALA A 66 22.31 6.94 -1.43
N ARG A 67 22.63 5.71 -0.97
CA ARG A 67 23.85 5.46 -0.17
C ARG A 67 25.04 5.05 -1.05
N VAL A 68 24.79 4.27 -2.09
CA VAL A 68 25.84 3.74 -2.98
C VAL A 68 26.47 4.83 -3.85
N PHE A 69 25.71 5.86 -4.21
CA PHE A 69 26.19 6.93 -5.10
C PHE A 69 26.74 8.17 -4.39
N ARG A 70 26.94 8.16 -3.08
CA ARG A 70 27.48 9.34 -2.37
C ARG A 70 28.85 9.77 -2.89
N HIS A 71 29.71 8.81 -3.23
CA HIS A 71 31.03 9.10 -3.80
C HIS A 71 30.90 9.71 -5.21
N GLN A 72 30.03 9.15 -6.07
CA GLN A 72 29.77 9.69 -7.40
C GLN A 72 29.05 11.05 -7.36
N GLU A 73 28.12 11.28 -6.43
CA GLU A 73 27.50 12.59 -6.21
C GLU A 73 28.52 13.62 -5.73
N LYS A 74 29.44 13.21 -4.84
CA LYS A 74 30.54 14.07 -4.39
C LYS A 74 31.44 14.43 -5.57
N LEU A 75 31.82 13.45 -6.40
CA LEU A 75 32.56 13.68 -7.64
C LEU A 75 31.78 14.59 -8.60
N ARG A 76 30.47 14.39 -8.79
CA ARG A 76 29.61 15.26 -9.62
C ARG A 76 29.53 16.69 -9.09
N LYS A 77 29.51 16.88 -7.77
CA LYS A 77 29.51 18.20 -7.12
C LYS A 77 30.84 18.92 -7.30
N ILE A 78 31.94 18.17 -7.16
CA ILE A 78 33.31 18.68 -7.37
C ILE A 78 33.55 18.96 -8.86
N SER A 79 33.06 18.08 -9.73
CA SER A 79 33.17 18.18 -11.18
C SER A 79 32.06 19.03 -11.80
N LYS A 80 31.24 19.75 -11.01
CA LYS A 80 30.36 20.79 -11.56
C LYS A 80 31.30 21.79 -12.23
N PRO A 81 31.37 21.84 -13.56
CA PRO A 81 32.41 22.61 -14.19
C PRO A 81 32.06 24.08 -13.98
N VAL A 82 33.10 24.87 -13.78
CA VAL A 82 33.05 26.27 -13.33
C VAL A 82 32.20 27.18 -14.25
N TYR A 83 31.69 26.70 -15.39
CA TYR A 83 30.82 27.43 -16.31
C TYR A 83 29.46 27.86 -15.76
N LEU A 84 29.00 27.32 -14.63
CA LEU A 84 27.78 27.80 -13.96
C LEU A 84 28.02 29.02 -13.06
N LYS A 85 29.28 29.43 -12.86
CA LYS A 85 29.66 30.55 -11.99
C LYS A 85 29.80 31.88 -12.72
N SER A 86 29.53 31.93 -14.04
CA SER A 86 29.67 33.13 -14.87
C SER A 86 28.34 33.80 -15.21
N HIS A 87 27.25 33.52 -14.50
CA HIS A 87 25.95 34.19 -14.72
C HIS A 87 25.55 35.19 -13.64
N ASP A 88 26.39 35.42 -12.62
CA ASP A 88 26.12 36.43 -11.58
C ASP A 88 26.98 37.71 -11.71
N GLU A 89 27.82 37.86 -12.75
CA GLU A 89 28.60 39.10 -12.99
C GLU A 89 28.03 40.00 -14.11
N ILE A 90 26.79 39.74 -14.55
CA ILE A 90 26.06 40.65 -15.46
C ILE A 90 24.69 40.95 -14.85
N SER A 91 24.65 41.92 -13.94
CA SER A 91 23.49 42.77 -13.63
C SER A 91 23.97 44.06 -13.00
#